data_AF-A0A399IL20-F1
#
_entry.id   AF-A0A399IL20-F1
#
_cell.length_a   1.000
_cell.length_b   1.000
_cell.length_c   1.000
_cell.angle_alpha   90.00
_cell.angle_beta   90.00
_cell.angle_gamma   90.00
#
_symmetry.space_group_name_H-M   'P 1'
#
loop_
_entity.id
_entity.type
_entity.pdbx_description
1 polymer ?
#
loop_
_entity_poly.entity_id
_entity_poly.type
_entity_poly.pdbx_seq_one_letter_code
_entity_poly.pdbx_strand_id
1 'polypeptide(L)'
;MRKLKLSNVVMSLLVLISVLTLNSIGANAEWKHSTNGWWNTEKSYITGWQFIKGNYHYYNIDGAMVHDATVDGYYFDASGAMDPNKDRVQVQDITMKAEERVYPLGTKDINVYITNNTNLDGGYGTRYKVEKFEDNEWHSLDFSKNATFEDLSIFLLSKDINKENCSLDTLKDFKNLTPGKYRIVKEISNSEGYTNISAEFSLQ
;
A
#
# COMPACT_ATOMS: atom_id res chain seq x y z
N MET A 1 69.71 36.99 8.56
CA MET A 1 68.93 38.25 8.57
C MET A 1 68.23 38.44 7.23
N ARG A 2 66.90 38.34 7.18
CA ARG A 2 65.96 39.28 6.53
C ARG A 2 64.55 38.66 6.53
N LYS A 3 63.63 39.29 7.26
CA LYS A 3 62.19 39.07 7.10
C LYS A 3 61.75 39.77 5.80
N LEU A 4 60.93 39.12 4.98
CA LEU A 4 60.18 39.76 3.90
C LEU A 4 58.68 39.49 4.10
N LYS A 5 57.92 40.57 3.91
CA LYS A 5 56.57 40.85 4.42
C LYS A 5 55.47 40.11 3.64
N LEU A 6 54.36 39.80 4.31
CA LEU A 6 53.09 39.43 3.67
C LEU A 6 52.56 40.59 2.81
N SER A 7 52.15 40.28 1.57
CA SER A 7 51.23 41.13 0.79
C SER A 7 50.19 40.23 0.13
N ASN A 8 48.92 40.44 0.47
CA ASN A 8 47.77 39.83 -0.18
C ASN A 8 47.56 40.48 -1.56
N VAL A 9 47.65 39.71 -2.66
CA VAL A 9 46.93 40.00 -3.90
C VAL A 9 46.53 38.68 -4.57
N VAL A 10 45.22 38.51 -4.74
CA VAL A 10 44.52 37.46 -5.46
C VAL A 10 44.70 37.66 -6.97
N MET A 11 45.08 36.62 -7.72
CA MET A 11 44.52 36.39 -9.06
C MET A 11 44.86 34.97 -9.57
N SER A 12 43.79 34.19 -9.69
CA SER A 12 43.59 32.88 -10.32
C SER A 12 44.69 32.34 -11.26
N LEU A 13 45.23 31.16 -10.94
CA LEU A 13 46.29 30.46 -11.66
C LEU A 13 45.75 29.45 -12.73
N LEU A 14 46.56 29.31 -13.79
CA LEU A 14 46.41 28.59 -15.08
C LEU A 14 46.31 27.04 -15.04
N VAL A 15 45.34 26.49 -15.81
CA VAL A 15 45.40 25.60 -17.01
C VAL A 15 46.46 24.45 -17.19
N LEU A 16 45.95 23.19 -17.30
CA LEU A 16 46.33 21.98 -18.12
C LEU A 16 47.61 21.15 -17.79
N ILE A 17 47.73 19.78 -17.81
CA ILE A 17 47.22 18.66 -18.66
C ILE A 17 47.36 17.25 -17.98
N SER A 18 46.39 16.35 -18.26
CA SER A 18 46.30 14.84 -18.39
C SER A 18 47.21 13.86 -17.58
N VAL A 19 46.88 12.58 -17.31
CA VAL A 19 46.15 11.50 -18.03
C VAL A 19 45.67 10.41 -17.04
N LEU A 20 44.51 9.76 -17.27
CA LEU A 20 44.38 8.30 -17.43
C LEU A 20 42.90 7.90 -17.66
N THR A 21 42.74 7.18 -18.76
CA THR A 21 41.54 6.64 -19.38
C THR A 21 40.82 5.62 -18.51
N LEU A 22 39.50 5.73 -18.33
CA LEU A 22 38.60 4.58 -18.17
C LEU A 22 37.18 4.99 -18.60
N ASN A 23 36.69 4.35 -19.65
CA ASN A 23 35.30 4.39 -20.04
C ASN A 23 34.48 3.69 -18.94
N SER A 24 33.60 4.43 -18.28
CA SER A 24 32.25 3.91 -18.09
C SER A 24 31.34 4.85 -18.86
N ILE A 25 30.73 4.37 -19.94
CA ILE A 25 29.41 4.89 -20.31
C ILE A 25 28.49 4.41 -19.19
N GLY A 26 28.56 5.10 -18.05
CA GLY A 26 27.46 5.09 -17.12
C GLY A 26 26.35 5.82 -17.84
N ALA A 27 25.20 5.18 -17.98
CA ALA A 27 23.96 5.88 -18.26
C ALA A 27 23.78 6.92 -17.14
N ASN A 28 24.34 8.12 -17.34
CA ASN A 28 24.10 9.25 -16.47
C ASN A 28 22.76 9.80 -16.89
N ALA A 29 21.72 9.27 -16.26
CA ALA A 29 20.39 9.85 -16.27
C ALA A 29 20.49 11.27 -15.67
N GLU A 30 20.51 12.30 -16.51
CA GLU A 30 20.40 13.69 -16.05
C GLU A 30 18.93 14.02 -15.85
N TRP A 31 18.54 14.20 -14.58
CA TRP A 31 17.20 14.65 -14.19
C TRP A 31 16.93 16.07 -14.68
N LYS A 32 15.84 16.27 -15.44
CA LYS A 32 15.43 17.59 -15.94
C LYS A 32 13.98 17.89 -15.53
N HIS A 33 13.75 19.11 -15.03
CA HIS A 33 12.46 19.62 -14.56
C HIS A 33 11.80 20.48 -15.64
N SER A 34 10.52 20.22 -15.94
CA SER A 34 9.67 21.03 -16.83
C SER A 34 8.33 21.36 -16.14
N THR A 35 7.53 22.25 -16.73
CA THR A 35 6.17 22.61 -16.29
C THR A 35 5.21 21.42 -16.18
N ASN A 36 5.59 20.26 -16.75
CA ASN A 36 4.78 19.06 -16.81
C ASN A 36 5.40 17.89 -16.01
N GLY A 37 6.44 18.13 -15.19
CA GLY A 37 7.08 17.12 -14.34
C GLY A 37 8.55 16.82 -14.65
N TRP A 38 9.08 15.75 -14.04
CA TRP A 38 10.48 15.31 -14.16
C TRP A 38 10.63 14.24 -15.25
N TRP A 39 11.70 14.30 -16.06
CA TRP A 39 12.01 13.27 -17.06
C TRP A 39 13.51 12.91 -17.11
N ASN A 40 13.79 11.72 -17.64
CA ASN A 40 15.12 11.16 -17.92
C ASN A 40 15.32 11.03 -19.45
N THR A 41 16.57 11.08 -19.93
CA THR A 41 17.02 11.12 -21.34
C THR A 41 16.46 10.04 -22.29
N GLU A 42 15.70 9.06 -21.79
CA GLU A 42 15.05 8.00 -22.56
C GLU A 42 13.54 8.24 -22.83
N LYS A 43 12.97 9.41 -22.49
CA LYS A 43 11.53 9.75 -22.68
C LYS A 43 10.56 8.72 -22.05
N SER A 44 10.93 8.11 -20.93
CA SER A 44 9.98 7.37 -20.11
C SER A 44 9.41 8.33 -19.07
N TYR A 45 8.11 8.62 -19.15
CA TYR A 45 7.41 9.38 -18.12
C TYR A 45 7.36 8.56 -16.84
N ILE A 46 7.53 9.20 -15.69
CA ILE A 46 7.30 8.55 -14.40
C ILE A 46 5.80 8.43 -14.21
N THR A 47 5.30 7.22 -13.98
CA THR A 47 3.89 6.94 -13.72
C THR A 47 3.74 6.18 -12.40
N GLY A 48 2.55 6.18 -11.83
CA GLY A 48 2.22 5.52 -10.56
C GLY A 48 2.79 6.21 -9.32
N TRP A 49 2.91 5.42 -8.25
CA TRP A 49 3.34 5.85 -6.92
C TRP A 49 4.83 6.18 -6.85
N GLN A 50 5.17 7.35 -6.30
CA GLN A 50 6.54 7.84 -6.16
C GLN A 50 6.81 8.38 -4.76
N PHE A 51 7.88 7.91 -4.12
CA PHE A 51 8.33 8.46 -2.85
C PHE A 51 9.46 9.47 -3.07
N ILE A 52 9.15 10.76 -2.91
CA ILE A 52 10.05 11.86 -3.23
C ILE A 52 10.16 12.77 -2.02
N LYS A 53 11.40 12.96 -1.53
CA LYS A 53 11.72 13.88 -0.40
C LYS A 53 10.87 13.65 0.86
N GLY A 54 10.52 12.40 1.15
CA GLY A 54 9.77 12.04 2.36
C GLY A 54 8.25 11.98 2.17
N ASN A 55 7.72 12.31 0.99
CA ASN A 55 6.29 12.30 0.71
C ASN A 55 5.96 11.39 -0.49
N TYR A 56 4.81 10.72 -0.42
CA TYR A 56 4.26 10.00 -1.56
C TYR A 56 3.57 10.96 -2.53
N HIS A 57 3.77 10.74 -3.82
CA HIS A 57 3.12 11.43 -4.93
C HIS A 57 2.60 10.37 -5.90
N TYR A 58 1.58 10.69 -6.70
CA TYR A 58 1.08 9.81 -7.74
C TYR A 58 1.14 10.51 -9.10
N TYR A 59 1.63 9.80 -10.12
CA TYR A 59 1.69 10.29 -11.49
C TYR A 59 0.76 9.47 -12.37
N ASN A 60 -0.10 10.13 -13.15
CA ASN A 60 -1.02 9.44 -14.05
C ASN A 60 -0.28 8.78 -15.23
N ILE A 61 -1.01 8.07 -16.10
CA ILE A 61 -0.42 7.37 -17.25
C ILE A 61 0.29 8.31 -18.24
N ASP A 62 -0.10 9.58 -18.27
CA ASP A 62 0.49 10.63 -19.10
C ASP A 62 1.73 11.29 -18.45
N GLY A 63 2.09 10.86 -17.23
CA GLY A 63 3.21 11.42 -16.48
C GLY A 63 2.91 12.73 -15.75
N ALA A 64 1.64 13.13 -15.65
CA ALA A 64 1.24 14.30 -14.88
C ALA A 64 1.04 13.95 -13.40
N MET A 65 1.59 14.79 -12.52
CA MET A 65 1.42 14.64 -11.07
C MET A 65 -0.02 14.94 -10.67
N VAL A 66 -0.63 14.02 -9.90
CA VAL A 66 -1.94 14.21 -9.31
C VAL A 66 -1.84 15.13 -8.10
N HIS A 67 -2.79 16.06 -7.98
CA HIS A 67 -2.95 17.00 -6.87
C HIS A 67 -4.43 17.34 -6.70
N ASP A 68 -4.83 17.80 -5.52
CA ASP A 68 -6.22 18.12 -5.13
C ASP A 68 -7.23 17.00 -5.47
N ALA A 69 -6.81 15.74 -5.38
CA ALA A 69 -7.57 14.59 -5.82
C ALA A 69 -7.23 13.34 -5.02
N THR A 70 -8.13 12.34 -5.08
CA THR A 70 -7.95 11.05 -4.42
C THR A 70 -7.58 9.98 -5.45
N VAL A 71 -6.56 9.19 -5.15
CA VAL A 71 -6.18 8.00 -5.94
C VAL A 71 -6.03 6.82 -4.99
N ASP A 72 -6.70 5.71 -5.29
CA ASP A 72 -6.72 4.48 -4.46
C ASP A 72 -7.10 4.75 -2.98
N GLY A 73 -7.98 5.73 -2.79
CA GLY A 73 -8.42 6.18 -1.46
C GLY A 73 -7.47 7.13 -0.74
N TYR A 74 -6.34 7.53 -1.32
CA TYR A 74 -5.38 8.48 -0.75
C TYR A 74 -5.53 9.87 -1.34
N TYR A 75 -5.69 10.88 -0.49
CA TYR A 75 -5.81 12.27 -0.92
C TYR A 75 -4.42 12.89 -1.15
N PHE A 76 -4.26 13.53 -2.30
CA PHE A 76 -3.09 14.34 -2.66
C PHE A 76 -3.48 15.81 -2.56
N ASP A 77 -2.71 16.60 -1.81
CA ASP A 77 -2.97 18.03 -1.63
C ASP A 77 -2.59 18.86 -2.87
N ALA A 78 -2.72 20.18 -2.79
CA ALA A 78 -2.38 21.09 -3.89
C ALA A 78 -0.91 21.04 -4.33
N SER A 79 -0.02 20.49 -3.50
CA SER A 79 1.40 20.26 -3.85
C SER A 79 1.64 18.91 -4.52
N GLY A 80 0.61 18.06 -4.58
CA GLY A 80 0.70 16.67 -5.06
C GLY A 80 1.29 15.71 -4.03
N ALA A 81 1.48 16.15 -2.78
CA ALA A 81 1.90 15.28 -1.69
C ALA A 81 0.68 14.58 -1.09
N MET A 82 0.80 13.28 -0.86
CA MET A 82 -0.20 12.50 -0.13
C MET A 82 -0.32 13.05 1.30
N ASP A 83 -1.53 13.39 1.73
CA ASP A 83 -1.81 13.79 3.10
C ASP A 83 -2.09 12.53 3.95
N PRO A 84 -1.16 12.09 4.82
CA PRO A 84 -1.37 10.90 5.63
C PRO A 84 -2.36 11.13 6.77
N ASN A 85 -2.72 12.39 7.09
CA ASN A 85 -3.63 12.73 8.17
C ASN A 85 -5.07 12.86 7.70
N LYS A 86 -5.29 12.84 6.37
CA LYS A 86 -6.64 12.85 5.82
C LYS A 86 -7.18 11.43 5.81
N ASP A 87 -8.27 11.23 6.53
CA ASP A 87 -8.96 9.94 6.54
C ASP A 87 -9.30 9.52 5.11
N ARG A 88 -8.90 8.30 4.76
CA ARG A 88 -9.36 7.66 3.53
C ARG A 88 -10.88 7.55 3.63
N VAL A 89 -11.60 7.82 2.54
CA VAL A 89 -13.07 7.80 2.54
C VAL A 89 -13.55 6.39 2.88
N GLN A 90 -14.53 6.27 3.79
CA GLN A 90 -15.15 4.97 4.05
C GLN A 90 -16.16 4.62 2.95
N VAL A 91 -15.88 3.53 2.25
CA VAL A 91 -16.78 2.99 1.23
C VAL A 91 -17.93 2.24 1.90
N GLN A 92 -19.15 2.51 1.46
CA GLN A 92 -20.37 1.84 1.95
C GLN A 92 -20.84 0.76 0.96
N ASP A 93 -21.82 -0.04 1.35
CA ASP A 93 -22.49 -1.05 0.50
C ASP A 93 -21.63 -2.23 0.00
N ILE A 94 -20.46 -2.47 0.59
CA ILE A 94 -19.73 -3.73 0.46
C ILE A 94 -20.00 -4.57 1.70
N THR A 95 -20.32 -5.85 1.52
CA THR A 95 -20.68 -6.75 2.64
C THR A 95 -19.90 -8.06 2.58
N MET A 96 -19.71 -8.71 3.73
CA MET A 96 -19.14 -10.05 3.81
C MET A 96 -20.04 -10.96 4.64
N LYS A 97 -20.23 -12.20 4.21
CA LYS A 97 -20.98 -13.22 4.98
C LYS A 97 -20.22 -14.54 4.98
N ALA A 98 -20.18 -15.20 6.12
CA ALA A 98 -19.72 -16.58 6.18
C ALA A 98 -20.74 -17.48 5.47
N GLU A 99 -20.27 -18.54 4.82
CA GLU A 99 -21.11 -19.53 4.15
C GLU A 99 -22.09 -20.15 5.14
N GLU A 100 -21.60 -20.50 6.33
CA GLU A 100 -22.41 -21.00 7.44
C GLU A 100 -22.38 -20.05 8.63
N ARG A 101 -23.46 -20.07 9.42
CA ARG A 101 -23.51 -19.30 10.68
C ARG A 101 -22.86 -20.04 11.85
N VAL A 102 -22.78 -21.36 11.76
CA VAL A 102 -22.27 -22.23 12.81
C VAL A 102 -21.40 -23.30 12.18
N TYR A 103 -20.18 -23.46 12.70
CA TYR A 103 -19.22 -24.46 12.28
C TYR A 103 -18.83 -25.33 13.48
N PRO A 104 -18.52 -26.62 13.27
CA PRO A 104 -17.94 -27.45 14.32
C PRO A 104 -16.61 -26.89 14.85
N LEU A 105 -16.34 -27.09 16.13
CA LEU A 105 -15.03 -26.82 16.71
C LEU A 105 -13.94 -27.60 15.97
N GLY A 106 -12.82 -26.93 15.67
CA GLY A 106 -11.72 -27.51 14.88
C GLY A 106 -11.92 -27.44 13.36
N THR A 107 -12.98 -26.76 12.88
CA THR A 107 -13.08 -26.37 11.47
C THR A 107 -11.85 -25.57 11.06
N LYS A 108 -11.18 -26.02 10.00
CA LYS A 108 -9.98 -25.35 9.48
C LYS A 108 -10.31 -24.20 8.57
N ASP A 109 -11.34 -24.34 7.74
CA ASP A 109 -11.57 -23.43 6.64
C ASP A 109 -12.96 -22.83 6.72
N ILE A 110 -13.03 -21.51 6.60
CA ILE A 110 -14.27 -20.73 6.58
C ILE A 110 -14.38 -20.09 5.21
N ASN A 111 -15.39 -20.53 4.45
CA ASN A 111 -15.75 -19.85 3.21
C ASN A 111 -16.52 -18.57 3.54
N VAL A 112 -16.17 -17.48 2.87
CA VAL A 112 -16.87 -16.20 2.96
C VAL A 112 -17.26 -15.70 1.57
N TYR A 113 -18.38 -15.01 1.49
CA TYR A 113 -18.87 -14.33 0.29
C TYR A 113 -18.72 -12.83 0.50
N ILE A 114 -17.94 -12.19 -0.36
CA ILE A 114 -17.75 -10.74 -0.39
C ILE A 114 -18.59 -10.19 -1.53
N THR A 115 -19.54 -9.31 -1.22
CA THR A 115 -20.46 -8.72 -2.20
C THR A 115 -20.19 -7.24 -2.33
N ASN A 116 -19.89 -6.77 -3.54
CA ASN A 116 -19.78 -5.35 -3.87
C ASN A 116 -21.11 -4.85 -4.44
N ASN A 117 -21.92 -4.16 -3.64
CA ASN A 117 -23.16 -3.55 -4.12
C ASN A 117 -22.97 -2.12 -4.64
N THR A 118 -21.73 -1.62 -4.71
CA THR A 118 -21.45 -0.27 -5.23
C THR A 118 -21.51 -0.24 -6.77
N ASN A 119 -21.27 0.93 -7.36
CA ASN A 119 -21.11 1.08 -8.81
C ASN A 119 -19.63 1.18 -9.22
N LEU A 120 -18.70 0.92 -8.31
CA LEU A 120 -17.27 1.08 -8.51
C LEU A 120 -16.57 -0.27 -8.38
N ASP A 121 -15.57 -0.49 -9.22
CA ASP A 121 -14.68 -1.62 -9.08
C ASP A 121 -13.80 -1.41 -7.84
N GLY A 122 -13.65 -2.48 -7.07
CA GLY A 122 -12.78 -2.53 -5.92
C GLY A 122 -11.76 -3.63 -6.02
N GLY A 123 -10.99 -3.78 -4.96
CA GLY A 123 -10.07 -4.89 -4.78
C GLY A 123 -9.66 -5.05 -3.34
N TYR A 124 -9.03 -6.19 -3.06
CA TYR A 124 -8.56 -6.55 -1.73
C TYR A 124 -7.39 -7.52 -1.78
N GLY A 125 -6.65 -7.60 -0.68
CA GLY A 125 -5.55 -8.56 -0.52
C GLY A 125 -6.01 -9.93 0.01
N THR A 126 -5.14 -10.92 -0.08
CA THR A 126 -5.38 -12.24 0.52
C THR A 126 -5.45 -12.19 2.05
N ARG A 127 -4.75 -11.23 2.67
CA ARG A 127 -4.70 -11.05 4.13
C ARG A 127 -6.09 -10.80 4.73
N TYR A 128 -6.30 -11.33 5.92
CA TYR A 128 -7.50 -11.13 6.73
C TYR A 128 -7.13 -11.16 8.21
N LYS A 129 -8.08 -10.82 9.09
CA LYS A 129 -7.98 -11.02 10.54
C LYS A 129 -9.05 -12.01 10.99
N VAL A 130 -8.77 -12.74 12.05
CA VAL A 130 -9.79 -13.50 12.80
C VAL A 130 -9.90 -12.87 14.16
N GLU A 131 -11.13 -12.55 14.56
CA GLU A 131 -11.42 -11.93 15.85
C GLU A 131 -12.44 -12.79 16.60
N LYS A 132 -12.25 -12.94 17.91
CA LYS A 132 -13.17 -13.63 18.82
C LYS A 132 -13.90 -12.61 19.67
N PHE A 133 -15.19 -12.83 19.88
CA PHE A 133 -16.00 -11.98 20.75
C PHE A 133 -15.99 -12.51 22.18
N GLU A 134 -15.38 -11.76 23.10
CA GLU A 134 -15.31 -12.06 24.53
C GLU A 134 -15.44 -10.74 25.31
N ASP A 135 -15.98 -10.79 26.54
CA ASP A 135 -16.10 -9.60 27.40
C ASP A 135 -16.78 -8.37 26.74
N ASN A 136 -17.76 -8.64 25.85
CA ASN A 136 -18.46 -7.65 25.02
C ASN A 136 -17.60 -6.91 23.98
N GLU A 137 -16.39 -7.38 23.70
CA GLU A 137 -15.46 -6.79 22.75
C GLU A 137 -14.90 -7.82 21.75
N TRP A 138 -14.35 -7.33 20.65
CA TRP A 138 -13.71 -8.17 19.64
C TRP A 138 -12.19 -8.17 19.85
N HIS A 139 -11.62 -9.36 20.05
CA HIS A 139 -10.19 -9.55 20.26
C HIS A 139 -9.57 -10.24 19.04
N SER A 140 -8.55 -9.62 18.44
CA SER A 140 -7.81 -10.21 17.32
C SER A 140 -7.00 -11.41 17.79
N LEU A 141 -7.06 -12.49 17.00
CA LEU A 141 -6.26 -13.68 17.18
C LEU A 141 -5.00 -13.57 16.32
N ASP A 142 -3.87 -13.98 16.89
CA ASP A 142 -2.59 -13.95 16.19
C ASP A 142 -2.46 -15.13 15.22
N PHE A 143 -1.92 -14.85 14.04
CA PHE A 143 -1.44 -15.88 13.14
C PHE A 143 -0.13 -16.50 13.64
N SER A 144 0.10 -17.76 13.27
CA SER A 144 1.36 -18.44 13.54
C SER A 144 2.52 -17.75 12.81
N LYS A 145 3.75 -17.89 13.33
CA LYS A 145 4.94 -17.28 12.70
C LYS A 145 5.24 -17.81 11.30
N ASN A 146 4.70 -18.97 10.96
CA ASN A 146 4.84 -19.62 9.65
C ASN A 146 3.60 -19.44 8.76
N ALA A 147 2.59 -18.67 9.20
CA ALA A 147 1.47 -18.31 8.34
C ALA A 147 1.98 -17.44 7.18
N THR A 148 1.67 -17.85 5.96
CA THR A 148 2.05 -17.16 4.73
C THR A 148 0.80 -16.63 4.04
N PHE A 149 0.86 -15.39 3.59
CA PHE A 149 -0.16 -14.77 2.77
C PHE A 149 0.50 -14.39 1.45
N GLU A 150 -0.11 -14.78 0.34
CA GLU A 150 0.36 -14.34 -0.97
C GLU A 150 -0.01 -12.86 -1.15
N ASP A 151 0.95 -12.01 -1.51
CA ASP A 151 0.68 -10.61 -1.83
C ASP A 151 0.02 -10.51 -3.22
N LEU A 152 -1.25 -10.91 -3.29
CA LEU A 152 -2.10 -10.81 -4.46
C LEU A 152 -3.16 -9.76 -4.24
N SER A 153 -3.33 -8.90 -5.25
CA SER A 153 -4.48 -8.01 -5.37
C SER A 153 -5.58 -8.72 -6.12
N ILE A 154 -6.71 -8.95 -5.46
CA ILE A 154 -7.89 -9.61 -6.01
C ILE A 154 -8.89 -8.53 -6.41
N PHE A 155 -9.39 -8.61 -7.65
CA PHE A 155 -10.42 -7.68 -8.14
C PHE A 155 -11.80 -8.07 -7.62
N LEU A 156 -12.58 -7.07 -7.24
CA LEU A 156 -13.97 -7.19 -6.85
C LEU A 156 -14.79 -6.20 -7.68
N LEU A 157 -15.29 -6.67 -8.82
CA LEU A 157 -15.98 -5.80 -9.77
C LEU A 157 -17.28 -5.24 -9.19
N SER A 158 -17.70 -4.10 -9.72
CA SER A 158 -18.99 -3.50 -9.44
C SER A 158 -20.13 -4.51 -9.61
N LYS A 159 -21.02 -4.61 -8.61
CA LYS A 159 -22.16 -5.55 -8.56
C LYS A 159 -21.81 -7.04 -8.51
N ASP A 160 -20.55 -7.38 -8.24
CA ASP A 160 -20.08 -8.76 -8.23
C ASP A 160 -19.99 -9.38 -6.82
N ILE A 161 -19.83 -10.71 -6.79
CA ILE A 161 -19.64 -11.51 -5.58
C ILE A 161 -18.43 -12.42 -5.75
N ASN A 162 -17.46 -12.27 -4.85
CA ASN A 162 -16.34 -13.21 -4.75
C ASN A 162 -16.57 -14.19 -3.60
N LYS A 163 -16.16 -15.45 -3.80
CA LYS A 163 -16.06 -16.46 -2.76
C LYS A 163 -14.59 -16.63 -2.37
N GLU A 164 -14.30 -16.50 -1.09
CA GLU A 164 -12.95 -16.63 -0.53
C GLU A 164 -12.93 -17.74 0.52
N ASN A 165 -11.76 -18.37 0.68
CA ASN A 165 -11.52 -19.36 1.72
C ASN A 165 -10.51 -18.79 2.72
N CYS A 166 -10.91 -18.73 3.99
CA CYS A 166 -10.07 -18.24 5.08
C CYS A 166 -9.73 -19.39 6.02
N SER A 167 -8.43 -19.70 6.17
CA SER A 167 -7.97 -20.85 6.95
C SER A 167 -7.59 -20.49 8.39
N LEU A 168 -8.42 -20.92 9.34
CA LEU A 168 -8.19 -20.81 10.79
C LEU A 168 -7.00 -21.65 11.26
N ASP A 169 -6.56 -22.66 10.52
CA ASP A 169 -5.43 -23.52 10.94
C ASP A 169 -4.07 -22.79 10.95
N THR A 170 -4.02 -21.63 10.30
CA THR A 170 -2.90 -20.69 10.33
C THR A 170 -2.84 -19.84 11.60
N LEU A 171 -3.84 -19.93 12.49
CA LEU A 171 -3.82 -19.25 13.79
C LEU A 171 -2.82 -19.91 14.74
N LYS A 172 -2.11 -19.08 15.52
CA LYS A 172 -1.10 -19.53 16.48
C LYS A 172 -1.65 -20.56 17.48
N ASP A 173 -2.87 -20.32 17.96
CA ASP A 173 -3.54 -21.13 18.98
C ASP A 173 -4.75 -21.89 18.42
N PHE A 174 -4.74 -22.25 17.13
CA PHE A 174 -5.87 -22.92 16.44
C PHE A 174 -6.45 -24.13 17.21
N LYS A 175 -5.58 -24.99 17.77
CA LYS A 175 -6.01 -26.18 18.51
C LYS A 175 -6.70 -25.86 19.85
N ASN A 176 -6.55 -24.63 20.33
CA ASN A 176 -7.08 -24.15 21.60
C ASN A 176 -8.28 -23.21 21.40
N LEU A 177 -8.80 -23.07 20.17
CA LEU A 177 -10.05 -22.35 19.95
C LEU A 177 -11.17 -22.99 20.77
N THR A 178 -12.05 -22.15 21.31
CA THR A 178 -13.19 -22.59 22.13
C THR A 178 -14.51 -22.29 21.42
N PRO A 179 -15.63 -22.91 21.82
CA PRO A 179 -16.93 -22.48 21.37
C PRO A 179 -17.16 -20.98 21.63
N GLY A 180 -17.88 -20.32 20.74
CA GLY A 180 -18.15 -18.88 20.84
C GLY A 180 -18.37 -18.20 19.50
N LYS A 181 -18.52 -16.88 19.55
CA LYS A 181 -18.72 -16.03 18.37
C LYS A 181 -17.38 -15.53 17.84
N TYR A 182 -17.20 -15.63 16.53
CA TYR A 182 -16.00 -15.23 15.80
C TYR A 182 -16.40 -14.37 14.61
N ARG A 183 -15.44 -13.63 14.06
CA ARG A 183 -15.57 -12.99 12.76
C ARG A 183 -14.26 -13.01 11.99
N ILE A 184 -14.36 -13.11 10.68
CA ILE A 184 -13.28 -12.77 9.76
C ILE A 184 -13.44 -11.31 9.37
N VAL A 185 -12.35 -10.55 9.34
CA VAL A 185 -12.33 -9.14 8.91
C VAL A 185 -11.38 -8.98 7.73
N LYS A 186 -11.81 -8.25 6.70
CA LYS A 186 -11.01 -7.89 5.54
C LYS A 186 -11.14 -6.41 5.23
N GLU A 187 -10.04 -5.81 4.75
CA GLU A 187 -10.06 -4.48 4.15
C GLU A 187 -10.32 -4.61 2.65
N ILE A 188 -11.30 -3.87 2.16
CA ILE A 188 -11.59 -3.71 0.73
C ILE A 188 -11.37 -2.25 0.37
N SER A 189 -10.80 -1.97 -0.79
CA SER A 189 -10.64 -0.62 -1.31
C SER A 189 -11.19 -0.47 -2.72
N ASN A 190 -11.56 0.75 -3.08
CA ASN A 190 -11.86 1.17 -4.45
C ASN A 190 -11.17 2.51 -4.73
N SER A 191 -11.48 3.13 -5.86
CA SER A 191 -10.93 4.43 -6.25
C SER A 191 -11.25 5.56 -5.26
N GLU A 192 -12.37 5.48 -4.54
CA GLU A 192 -12.81 6.50 -3.59
C GLU A 192 -12.19 6.32 -2.21
N GLY A 193 -11.92 5.07 -1.79
CA GLY A 193 -11.60 4.81 -0.41
C GLY A 193 -11.44 3.34 -0.03
N TYR A 194 -11.72 3.05 1.24
CA TYR A 194 -11.59 1.72 1.83
C TYR A 194 -12.70 1.41 2.82
N THR A 195 -12.87 0.15 3.19
CA THR A 195 -13.79 -0.28 4.24
C THR A 195 -13.33 -1.58 4.85
N ASN A 196 -13.54 -1.73 6.16
CA ASN A 196 -13.33 -2.99 6.86
C ASN A 196 -14.67 -3.73 6.97
N ILE A 197 -14.79 -4.85 6.27
CA ILE A 197 -15.99 -5.70 6.30
C ILE A 197 -15.72 -6.93 7.14
N SER A 198 -16.77 -7.47 7.76
CA SER A 198 -16.66 -8.67 8.58
C SER A 198 -17.75 -9.69 8.31
N ALA A 199 -17.38 -10.97 8.35
CA ALA A 199 -18.28 -12.10 8.33
C ALA A 199 -18.29 -12.77 9.70
N GLU A 200 -19.41 -12.70 10.40
CA GLU A 200 -19.58 -13.34 11.71
C GLU A 200 -20.04 -14.80 11.58
N PHE A 201 -19.53 -15.66 12.46
CA PHE A 201 -19.91 -17.06 12.59
C PHE A 201 -19.70 -17.53 14.04
N SER A 202 -20.15 -18.74 14.36
CA SER A 202 -19.91 -19.37 15.66
C SER A 202 -19.17 -20.70 15.51
N LEU A 203 -18.31 -21.03 16.47
CA LEU A 203 -17.75 -22.38 16.64
C LEU A 203 -18.52 -23.08 17.76
N GLN A 204 -18.91 -24.34 17.53
CA GLN A 204 -19.65 -25.17 18.50
C GLN A 204 -19.11 -26.60 18.57
#